data_AF-A0A484DMD6-F1
#
_entry.id   AF-A0A484DMD6-F1
#
_cell.length_a   1.000
_cell.length_b   1.000
_cell.length_c   1.000
_cell.angle_alpha   90.00
_cell.angle_beta   90.00
_cell.angle_gamma   90.00
#
_symmetry.space_group_name_H-M   'P 1'
#
loop_
_entity.id
_entity.type
_entity.pdbx_description
1 polymer ?
#
loop_
_entity_poly.entity_id
_entity_poly.type
_entity_poly.pdbx_seq_one_letter_code
_entity_poly.pdbx_strand_id
1 'polypeptide(L)'
;MGKGLFISKAVAVTCVVAAISAVATIIGLAVVYAKEKTKNEVTPPNTASPTSPTSPTTPSTPKEPWQRYRLPDSLVPVSYEVTLWPWLEPNADGMYIFKGNSTVVFKCVKETDLIIIHSNKLNLTSFEGYQAALGGLDGATVPSLKKSWLEIPTQYLVVQLNSPLMAGSTYTLFTEFVGELADDLGGFYRSE
;
A
#
# COMPACT_ATOMS: atom_id res chain seq x y z
N MET A 1 -44.19 -0.77 44.63
CA MET A 1 -44.77 -1.32 43.38
C MET A 1 -43.65 -1.46 42.35
N GLY A 2 -43.21 -2.69 42.06
CA GLY A 2 -42.15 -2.93 41.07
C GLY A 2 -42.71 -2.84 39.65
N LYS A 3 -42.08 -2.07 38.77
CA LYS A 3 -42.42 -2.01 37.34
C LYS A 3 -41.80 -3.23 36.65
N GLY A 4 -42.62 -4.16 36.18
CA GLY A 4 -42.16 -5.31 35.39
C GLY A 4 -41.91 -4.91 33.94
N LEU A 5 -40.85 -5.46 33.33
CA LEU A 5 -40.54 -5.28 31.90
C LEU A 5 -41.28 -6.38 31.11
N PHE A 6 -42.23 -6.00 30.25
CA PHE A 6 -42.99 -6.94 29.42
C PHE A 6 -42.49 -6.86 27.98
N ILE A 7 -41.86 -7.94 27.51
CA ILE A 7 -41.32 -8.05 26.14
C ILE A 7 -42.28 -8.92 25.32
N SER A 8 -42.67 -8.46 24.12
CA SER A 8 -43.49 -9.27 23.20
C SER A 8 -42.67 -10.42 22.61
N LYS A 9 -43.33 -11.52 22.23
CA LYS A 9 -42.65 -12.68 21.62
C LYS A 9 -41.85 -12.30 20.37
N ALA A 10 -42.36 -11.35 19.57
CA ALA A 10 -41.68 -10.84 18.39
C ALA A 10 -40.37 -10.12 18.75
N VAL A 11 -40.41 -9.22 19.74
CA VAL A 11 -39.21 -8.49 20.19
C VAL A 11 -38.18 -9.45 20.77
N ALA A 12 -38.61 -10.47 21.52
CA ALA A 12 -37.71 -11.50 22.05
C ALA A 12 -36.99 -12.27 20.93
N VAL A 13 -37.71 -12.67 19.87
CA VAL A 13 -37.12 -13.36 18.71
C VAL A 13 -36.13 -12.46 17.97
N THR A 14 -36.49 -11.19 17.74
CA THR A 14 -35.59 -10.23 17.08
C THR A 14 -34.30 -10.02 17.87
N CYS A 15 -34.38 -9.88 19.20
CA CYS A 15 -33.20 -9.76 20.05
C CYS A 15 -32.29 -10.99 19.99
N VAL A 16 -32.84 -12.20 19.95
CA VAL A 16 -32.05 -13.43 19.83
C VAL A 16 -31.35 -13.50 18.47
N VAL A 17 -32.04 -13.18 17.38
CA VAL A 17 -31.44 -13.16 16.03
C VAL A 17 -30.33 -12.11 15.95
N ALA A 18 -30.55 -10.92 16.50
CA ALA A 18 -29.54 -9.86 16.56
C ALA A 18 -28.32 -10.26 17.42
N ALA A 19 -28.53 -10.99 18.51
CA ALA A 19 -27.43 -11.50 19.33
C ALA A 19 -26.60 -12.55 18.58
N ILE A 20 -27.25 -13.48 17.88
CA ILE A 20 -26.57 -14.51 17.09
C ILE A 20 -25.77 -13.89 15.94
N SER A 21 -26.33 -12.90 15.24
CA SER A 21 -25.62 -12.21 14.15
C SER A 21 -24.41 -11.44 14.65
N ALA A 22 -24.52 -10.77 15.81
CA ALA A 22 -23.41 -10.09 16.45
C ALA A 22 -22.29 -11.05 16.88
N VAL A 23 -22.64 -12.21 17.45
CA VAL A 23 -21.64 -13.22 17.83
C VAL A 23 -20.93 -13.77 16.60
N ALA A 24 -21.66 -14.06 15.52
CA ALA A 24 -21.07 -14.55 14.28
C ALA A 24 -20.09 -13.55 13.64
N THR A 25 -20.44 -12.26 13.62
CA THR A 25 -19.54 -11.21 13.09
C THR A 25 -18.30 -11.01 13.96
N ILE A 26 -18.43 -11.02 15.29
CA ILE A 26 -17.28 -10.93 16.21
C ILE A 26 -16.30 -12.09 15.97
N ILE A 27 -16.80 -13.33 15.86
CA ILE A 27 -15.96 -14.50 15.59
C ILE A 27 -15.29 -14.37 14.21
N GLY A 28 -16.04 -13.98 13.18
CA GLY A 28 -15.50 -13.77 11.82
C GLY A 28 -14.36 -12.76 11.80
N LEU A 29 -14.54 -11.61 12.45
CA LEU A 29 -13.52 -10.56 12.56
C LEU A 29 -12.32 -11.02 13.39
N ALA A 30 -12.53 -11.76 14.49
CA ALA A 30 -11.45 -12.29 15.31
C ALA A 30 -10.55 -13.26 14.53
N VAL A 31 -11.14 -14.10 13.68
CA VAL A 31 -10.38 -15.03 12.82
C VAL A 31 -9.58 -14.26 11.75
N VAL A 32 -10.18 -13.25 11.11
CA VAL A 32 -9.48 -12.40 10.13
C VAL A 32 -8.31 -11.66 10.79
N TYR A 33 -8.54 -11.08 11.97
CA TYR A 33 -7.52 -10.40 12.75
C TYR A 33 -6.39 -11.34 13.17
N ALA A 34 -6.72 -12.55 13.64
CA ALA A 34 -5.71 -13.55 14.00
C ALA A 34 -4.85 -13.92 12.79
N LYS A 35 -5.45 -14.15 11.61
CA LYS A 35 -4.73 -14.42 10.36
C LYS A 35 -3.78 -13.27 9.98
N GLU A 36 -4.25 -12.03 10.07
CA GLU A 36 -3.42 -10.85 9.80
C GLU A 36 -2.29 -10.69 10.82
N LYS A 37 -2.54 -10.95 12.11
CA LYS A 37 -1.51 -10.90 13.15
C LYS A 37 -0.41 -11.93 12.91
N THR A 38 -0.74 -13.19 12.63
CA THR A 38 0.25 -14.25 12.38
C THR A 38 1.09 -13.95 11.14
N LYS A 39 0.51 -13.30 10.12
CA LYS A 39 1.23 -12.86 8.92
C LYS A 39 2.28 -11.78 9.18
N ASN A 40 2.12 -11.01 10.26
CA ASN A 40 2.90 -9.82 10.58
C ASN A 40 3.87 -10.00 11.76
N GLU A 41 3.95 -11.17 12.39
CA GLU A 41 4.87 -11.39 13.51
C GLU A 41 6.33 -11.58 13.03
N VAL A 42 7.23 -10.71 13.49
CA VAL A 42 8.69 -10.81 13.33
C VAL A 42 9.27 -11.10 14.72
N THR A 43 9.81 -12.31 14.93
CA THR A 43 10.42 -12.71 16.20
C THR A 43 11.92 -12.36 16.22
N PRO A 44 12.44 -11.66 17.26
CA PRO A 44 13.89 -11.47 17.44
C PRO A 44 14.57 -12.76 17.97
N PRO A 45 15.86 -13.01 17.68
CA PRO A 45 16.52 -14.24 18.11
C PRO A 45 16.98 -14.14 19.57
N ASN A 46 16.72 -15.18 20.37
CA ASN A 46 17.32 -15.36 21.69
C ASN A 46 18.04 -16.72 21.77
N THR A 47 19.20 -16.71 22.41
CA THR A 47 20.28 -17.72 22.34
C THR A 47 20.15 -18.85 23.38
N ALA A 48 20.56 -20.07 22.97
CA ALA A 48 21.02 -21.26 23.73
C ALA A 48 20.04 -22.39 24.18
N SER A 49 20.01 -23.47 23.35
CA SER A 49 20.05 -24.95 23.55
C SER A 49 19.47 -25.71 24.77
N PRO A 50 19.23 -27.05 24.69
CA PRO A 50 18.58 -27.84 23.63
C PRO A 50 17.49 -28.80 24.20
N THR A 51 16.31 -28.87 23.61
CA THR A 51 15.43 -30.06 23.72
C THR A 51 14.55 -30.11 22.48
N SER A 52 14.70 -31.16 21.68
CA SER A 52 13.80 -31.43 20.55
C SER A 52 12.37 -31.58 21.06
N PRO A 53 11.38 -30.95 20.40
CA PRO A 53 10.52 -31.75 19.54
C PRO A 53 10.12 -31.05 18.22
N THR A 54 9.95 -31.90 17.21
CA THR A 54 9.15 -31.75 15.98
C THR A 54 8.57 -30.37 15.69
N SER A 55 9.26 -29.57 14.88
CA SER A 55 8.68 -28.39 14.25
C SER A 55 7.73 -28.81 13.12
N PRO A 56 6.51 -28.25 13.02
CA PRO A 56 5.77 -28.27 11.78
C PRO A 56 6.48 -27.31 10.81
N THR A 57 7.29 -27.84 9.90
CA THR A 57 7.90 -27.06 8.83
C THR A 57 6.80 -26.64 7.86
N THR A 58 6.14 -25.53 8.13
CA THR A 58 5.35 -24.83 7.12
C THR A 58 6.35 -24.07 6.25
N PRO A 59 6.40 -24.32 4.92
CA PRO A 59 7.32 -23.60 4.06
C PRO A 59 6.94 -22.11 4.06
N SER A 60 7.81 -21.25 4.63
CA SER A 60 7.66 -19.81 4.47
C SER A 60 7.95 -19.47 3.02
N THR A 61 6.89 -19.21 2.23
CA THR A 61 7.03 -18.78 0.84
C THR A 61 7.97 -17.56 0.78
N PRO A 62 8.97 -17.55 -0.11
CA PRO A 62 9.81 -16.38 -0.33
C PRO A 62 8.93 -15.15 -0.64
N LYS A 63 9.11 -14.07 0.11
CA LYS A 63 8.41 -12.79 -0.15
C LYS A 63 9.13 -12.04 -1.26
N GLU A 64 8.37 -11.63 -2.27
CA GLU A 64 8.83 -10.75 -3.33
C GLU A 64 9.27 -9.38 -2.77
N PRO A 65 10.15 -8.63 -3.47
CA PRO A 65 10.64 -7.34 -2.98
C PRO A 65 9.53 -6.34 -2.61
N TRP A 66 8.47 -6.24 -3.41
CA TRP A 66 7.32 -5.36 -3.17
C TRP A 66 6.40 -5.83 -2.02
N GLN A 67 6.56 -7.07 -1.53
CA GLN A 67 5.83 -7.59 -0.37
C GLN A 67 6.52 -7.26 0.96
N ARG A 68 7.65 -6.53 0.92
CA ARG A 68 8.39 -6.06 2.11
C ARG A 68 8.03 -4.60 2.40
N TYR A 69 7.73 -4.29 3.66
CA TYR A 69 7.33 -2.93 4.09
C TYR A 69 8.44 -1.88 4.03
N ARG A 70 9.70 -2.28 3.87
CA ARG A 70 10.82 -1.35 3.65
C ARG A 70 11.21 -1.40 2.19
N LEU A 71 11.44 -0.23 1.61
CA LEU A 71 11.95 -0.10 0.26
C LEU A 71 13.31 -0.81 0.12
N PRO A 72 13.63 -1.38 -1.05
CA PRO A 72 14.98 -1.81 -1.38
C PRO A 72 15.98 -0.65 -1.33
N ASP A 73 17.25 -0.97 -1.13
CA ASP A 73 18.35 -0.01 -1.09
C ASP A 73 19.09 0.12 -2.43
N SER A 74 18.50 -0.38 -3.52
CA SER A 74 19.08 -0.36 -4.87
C SER A 74 18.99 1.00 -5.54
N LEU A 75 17.99 1.82 -5.18
CA LEU A 75 17.71 3.12 -5.78
C LEU A 75 17.69 4.20 -4.70
N VAL A 76 18.38 5.31 -4.93
CA VAL A 76 18.47 6.43 -3.98
C VAL A 76 17.96 7.70 -4.65
N PRO A 77 16.91 8.37 -4.13
CA PRO A 77 16.45 9.62 -4.69
C PRO A 77 17.48 10.74 -4.49
N VAL A 78 17.54 11.66 -5.46
CA VAL A 78 18.44 12.82 -5.46
C VAL A 78 17.63 14.11 -5.33
N SER A 79 16.59 14.26 -6.14
CA SER A 79 15.69 15.42 -6.10
C SER A 79 14.30 15.05 -6.60
N TYR A 80 13.33 15.88 -6.22
CA TYR A 80 11.95 15.79 -6.70
C TYR A 80 11.52 17.14 -7.23
N GLU A 81 10.88 17.12 -8.39
CA GLU A 81 10.07 18.22 -8.90
C GLU A 81 8.61 17.81 -8.75
N VAL A 82 7.87 18.52 -7.90
CA VAL A 82 6.49 18.18 -7.56
C VAL A 82 5.60 19.38 -7.83
N THR A 83 4.55 19.17 -8.61
CA THR A 83 3.51 20.17 -8.82
C THR A 83 2.18 19.66 -8.31
N LEU A 84 1.48 20.49 -7.54
CA LEU A 84 0.17 20.19 -6.98
C LEU A 84 -0.81 21.29 -7.37
N TRP A 85 -1.98 20.89 -7.85
CA TRP A 85 -3.09 21.75 -8.23
C TRP A 85 -4.35 21.30 -7.47
N PRO A 86 -4.56 21.81 -6.24
CA PRO A 86 -5.75 21.52 -5.47
C PRO A 86 -6.95 22.31 -6.02
N TRP A 87 -8.11 21.65 -6.06
CA TRP A 87 -9.39 22.32 -6.24
C TRP A 87 -10.08 22.46 -4.90
N LEU A 88 -10.31 23.71 -4.48
CA LEU A 88 -10.94 24.05 -3.21
C LEU A 88 -12.47 24.17 -3.32
N GLU A 89 -13.03 23.78 -4.47
CA GLU A 89 -14.45 23.60 -4.68
C GLU A 89 -14.70 22.13 -5.05
N PRO A 90 -15.80 21.52 -4.58
CA PRO A 90 -16.12 20.15 -4.90
C PRO A 90 -16.46 20.00 -6.40
N ASN A 91 -16.11 18.85 -6.97
CA ASN A 91 -16.49 18.50 -8.33
C ASN A 91 -17.99 18.14 -8.43
N ALA A 92 -18.45 17.72 -9.62
CA ALA A 92 -19.85 17.36 -9.86
C ALA A 92 -20.38 16.22 -8.96
N ASP A 93 -19.51 15.37 -8.44
CA ASP A 93 -19.84 14.27 -7.53
C ASP A 93 -19.76 14.68 -6.04
N GLY A 94 -19.48 15.95 -5.75
CA GLY A 94 -19.31 16.45 -4.38
C GLY A 94 -17.92 16.18 -3.77
N MET A 95 -16.95 15.72 -4.56
CA MET A 95 -15.61 15.37 -4.08
C MET A 95 -14.61 16.52 -4.28
N TYR A 96 -13.79 16.77 -3.27
CA TYR A 96 -12.64 17.66 -3.38
C TYR A 96 -11.44 16.84 -3.85
N ILE A 97 -10.72 17.34 -4.84
CA ILE A 97 -9.63 16.61 -5.47
C ILE A 97 -8.44 17.53 -5.73
N PHE A 98 -7.27 16.94 -5.90
CA PHE A 98 -6.09 17.61 -6.42
C PHE A 98 -5.51 16.82 -7.58
N LYS A 99 -5.00 17.54 -8.57
CA LYS A 99 -4.13 16.98 -9.60
C LYS A 99 -2.68 17.25 -9.21
N GLY A 100 -1.79 16.36 -9.61
CA GLY A 100 -0.38 16.61 -9.45
C GLY A 100 0.47 15.80 -10.41
N ASN A 101 1.72 16.20 -10.49
CA ASN A 101 2.76 15.40 -11.11
C ASN A 101 4.02 15.43 -10.24
N SER A 102 4.84 14.40 -10.42
CA SER A 102 6.11 14.27 -9.73
C SER A 102 7.14 13.70 -10.69
N THR A 103 8.26 14.39 -10.86
CA THR A 103 9.47 13.83 -11.45
C THR A 103 10.47 13.60 -10.32
N VAL A 104 10.86 12.35 -10.08
CA VAL A 104 11.98 12.05 -9.20
C VAL A 104 13.23 11.78 -10.02
N VAL A 105 14.32 12.48 -9.69
CA VAL A 105 15.67 12.12 -10.13
C VAL A 105 16.24 11.16 -9.10
N PHE A 106 16.72 10.00 -9.53
CA PHE A 106 17.30 9.00 -8.63
C PHE A 106 18.53 8.33 -9.23
N LYS A 107 19.43 7.89 -8.35
CA LYS A 107 20.63 7.14 -8.70
C LYS A 107 20.40 5.65 -8.46
N CYS A 108 20.76 4.85 -9.45
CA CYS A 108 20.87 3.40 -9.27
C CYS A 108 22.20 3.10 -8.58
N VAL A 109 22.18 2.60 -7.33
CA VAL A 109 23.40 2.24 -6.59
C VAL A 109 23.70 0.74 -6.67
N LYS A 110 22.67 -0.08 -6.92
CA LYS A 110 22.80 -1.51 -7.21
C LYS A 110 21.92 -1.85 -8.40
N GLU A 111 22.48 -2.61 -9.34
CA GLU A 111 21.79 -3.04 -10.55
C GLU A 111 20.44 -3.71 -10.21
N THR A 112 19.36 -3.25 -10.85
CA THR A 112 18.01 -3.74 -10.57
C THR A 112 17.06 -3.48 -11.74
N ASP A 113 16.12 -4.39 -11.97
CA ASP A 113 15.04 -4.28 -12.95
C ASP A 113 13.71 -3.83 -12.31
N LEU A 114 13.74 -3.44 -11.02
CA LEU A 114 12.57 -3.03 -10.26
C LEU A 114 12.75 -1.62 -9.70
N ILE A 115 11.80 -0.75 -10.01
CA ILE A 115 11.61 0.51 -9.33
C ILE A 115 10.40 0.36 -8.42
N ILE A 116 10.61 0.50 -7.11
CA ILE A 116 9.55 0.44 -6.10
C ILE A 116 9.54 1.79 -5.40
N ILE A 117 8.41 2.47 -5.43
CA ILE A 117 8.23 3.78 -4.80
C ILE A 117 6.87 3.81 -4.10
N HIS A 118 6.77 4.53 -2.98
CA HIS A 118 5.50 4.63 -2.27
C HIS A 118 4.44 5.36 -3.11
N SER A 119 3.24 4.79 -3.14
CA SER A 119 2.05 5.40 -3.72
C SER A 119 0.84 4.90 -2.94
N ASN A 120 0.06 5.83 -2.38
CA ASN A 120 -1.08 5.51 -1.54
C ASN A 120 -2.26 6.43 -1.88
N LYS A 121 -3.44 5.84 -2.13
CA LYS A 121 -4.68 6.57 -2.48
C LYS A 121 -4.51 7.58 -3.64
N LEU A 122 -3.61 7.30 -4.58
CA LEU A 122 -3.42 8.10 -5.79
C LEU A 122 -3.89 7.32 -7.02
N ASN A 123 -4.70 7.96 -7.86
CA ASN A 123 -5.04 7.46 -9.18
C ASN A 123 -4.00 7.95 -10.19
N LEU A 124 -3.16 7.05 -10.69
CA LEU A 124 -2.06 7.38 -11.60
C LEU A 124 -2.55 7.42 -13.05
N THR A 125 -2.16 8.46 -13.80
CA THR A 125 -2.36 8.53 -15.25
C THR A 125 -1.49 7.48 -15.95
N SER A 126 -2.06 6.81 -16.95
CA SER A 126 -1.34 5.81 -17.76
C SER A 126 -0.63 6.43 -18.96
N PHE A 127 0.65 6.10 -19.14
CA PHE A 127 1.50 6.45 -20.28
C PHE A 127 1.86 5.16 -21.02
N GLU A 128 1.37 4.99 -22.26
CA GLU A 128 1.65 3.80 -23.08
C GLU A 128 1.35 2.45 -22.37
N GLY A 129 0.35 2.45 -21.48
CA GLY A 129 -0.04 1.27 -20.70
C GLY A 129 0.68 1.10 -19.35
N TYR A 130 1.55 2.04 -18.96
CA TYR A 130 2.27 2.04 -17.69
C TYR A 130 1.88 3.22 -16.79
N GLN A 131 2.00 3.07 -15.49
CA GLN A 131 1.62 4.09 -14.49
C GLN A 131 2.73 5.12 -14.21
N ALA A 132 3.80 5.11 -15.01
CA ALA A 132 4.93 6.03 -14.93
C ALA A 132 5.67 6.06 -16.27
N ALA A 133 6.41 7.15 -16.50
CA ALA A 133 7.38 7.25 -17.59
C ALA A 133 8.81 7.28 -17.02
N LEU A 134 9.72 6.55 -17.65
CA LEU A 134 11.13 6.47 -17.24
C LEU A 134 12.01 7.22 -18.23
N GLY A 135 12.92 8.04 -17.72
CA GLY A 135 13.95 8.75 -18.49
C GLY A 135 15.35 8.48 -17.96
N GLY A 136 16.35 8.79 -18.77
CA GLY A 136 17.77 8.67 -18.45
C GLY A 136 18.42 10.05 -18.42
N LEU A 137 19.32 10.26 -17.47
CA LEU A 137 20.15 11.46 -17.39
C LEU A 137 21.58 11.13 -17.83
N ASP A 138 22.32 12.15 -18.28
CA ASP A 138 23.74 12.05 -18.63
C ASP A 138 24.08 10.92 -19.62
N GLY A 139 23.17 10.65 -20.56
CA GLY A 139 23.33 9.60 -21.57
C GLY A 139 23.08 8.18 -21.08
N ALA A 140 22.50 8.00 -19.90
CA ALA A 140 22.12 6.68 -19.40
C ALA A 140 21.11 6.00 -20.33
N THR A 141 21.44 4.78 -20.78
CA THR A 141 20.51 3.94 -21.54
C THR A 141 19.30 3.59 -20.66
N VAL A 142 18.11 3.86 -21.19
CA VAL A 142 16.84 3.64 -20.49
C VAL A 142 16.25 2.28 -20.89
N PRO A 143 16.07 1.35 -19.95
CA PRO A 143 15.33 0.12 -20.21
C PRO A 143 13.88 0.38 -20.57
N SER A 144 13.31 -0.44 -21.46
CA SER A 144 11.86 -0.40 -21.69
C SER A 144 11.10 -0.98 -20.50
N LEU A 145 9.91 -0.42 -20.25
CA LEU A 145 9.04 -0.91 -19.19
C LEU A 145 8.44 -2.26 -19.59
N LYS A 146 8.28 -3.14 -18.60
CA LYS A 146 7.67 -4.46 -18.75
C LYS A 146 6.27 -4.48 -18.18
N LYS A 147 6.10 -3.97 -16.96
CA LYS A 147 4.83 -3.93 -16.23
C LYS A 147 4.86 -2.85 -15.16
N SER A 148 3.71 -2.26 -14.85
CA SER A 148 3.55 -1.44 -13.64
C SER A 148 2.22 -1.76 -12.95
N TRP A 149 2.20 -1.72 -11.61
CA TRP A 149 0.98 -1.89 -10.83
C TRP A 149 1.10 -1.25 -9.45
N LEU A 150 -0.04 -1.04 -8.80
CA LEU A 150 -0.11 -0.66 -7.40
C LEU A 150 -0.15 -1.90 -6.51
N GLU A 151 0.87 -2.09 -5.68
CA GLU A 151 0.88 -3.08 -4.61
C GLU A 151 0.19 -2.47 -3.38
N ILE A 152 -1.12 -2.61 -3.32
CA ILE A 152 -1.98 -1.98 -2.30
C ILE A 152 -1.56 -2.34 -0.86
N PRO A 153 -1.23 -3.60 -0.50
CA PRO A 153 -0.93 -3.95 0.89
C PRO A 153 0.28 -3.22 1.48
N THR A 154 1.29 -2.96 0.66
CA THR A 154 2.54 -2.28 1.07
C THR A 154 2.63 -0.84 0.57
N GLN A 155 1.58 -0.36 -0.10
CA GLN A 155 1.43 1.00 -0.60
C GLN A 155 2.55 1.41 -1.55
N TYR A 156 2.80 0.58 -2.55
CA TYR A 156 3.80 0.86 -3.59
C TYR A 156 3.18 1.01 -4.97
N LEU A 157 3.78 1.89 -5.77
CA LEU A 157 3.87 1.71 -7.21
C LEU A 157 5.09 0.84 -7.49
N VAL A 158 4.88 -0.26 -8.21
CA VAL A 158 5.94 -1.14 -8.70
C VAL A 158 6.05 -0.96 -10.21
N VAL A 159 7.25 -0.67 -10.70
CA VAL A 159 7.58 -0.59 -12.12
C VAL A 159 8.68 -1.61 -12.42
N GLN A 160 8.33 -2.63 -13.19
CA GLN A 160 9.24 -3.67 -13.65
C GLN A 160 9.75 -3.34 -15.05
N LEU A 161 11.04 -3.55 -15.28
CA LEU A 161 11.75 -3.23 -16.51
C LEU A 161 12.10 -4.52 -17.28
N ASN A 162 12.37 -4.40 -18.59
CA ASN A 162 12.81 -5.54 -19.41
C ASN A 162 14.31 -5.83 -19.27
N SER A 163 15.09 -4.83 -18.85
CA SER A 163 16.51 -4.95 -18.52
C SER A 163 16.81 -4.09 -17.29
N PRO A 164 17.86 -4.42 -16.52
CA PRO A 164 18.16 -3.69 -15.29
C PRO A 164 18.70 -2.29 -15.57
N LEU A 165 18.45 -1.39 -14.62
CA LEU A 165 19.12 -0.11 -14.50
C LEU A 165 20.59 -0.32 -14.14
N MET A 166 21.46 0.46 -14.74
CA MET A 166 22.90 0.34 -14.53
C MET A 166 23.33 1.01 -13.22
N ALA A 167 24.09 0.29 -12.39
CA ALA A 167 24.67 0.87 -11.19
C ALA A 167 25.60 2.05 -11.53
N GLY A 168 25.50 3.13 -10.75
CA GLY A 168 26.22 4.37 -10.96
C GLY A 168 25.46 5.41 -11.80
N SER A 169 24.49 4.99 -12.61
CA SER A 169 23.71 5.87 -13.50
C SER A 169 22.56 6.56 -12.79
N THR A 170 22.13 7.69 -13.37
CA THR A 170 21.04 8.52 -12.88
C THR A 170 19.85 8.48 -13.86
N TYR A 171 18.65 8.39 -13.32
CA TYR A 171 17.40 8.23 -14.06
C TYR A 171 16.33 9.17 -13.54
N THR A 172 15.27 9.37 -14.32
CA THR A 172 14.07 10.09 -13.91
C THR A 172 12.85 9.17 -13.96
N LEU A 173 12.00 9.23 -12.94
CA LEU A 173 10.67 8.61 -12.97
C LEU A 173 9.62 9.71 -12.88
N PHE A 174 8.82 9.84 -13.92
CA PHE A 174 7.70 10.78 -14.00
C PHE A 174 6.39 10.05 -13.72
N THR A 175 5.57 10.64 -12.85
CA THR A 175 4.18 10.22 -12.59
C THR A 175 3.27 11.43 -12.66
N GLU A 176 2.04 11.21 -13.14
CA GLU A 176 0.94 12.16 -13.03
C GLU A 176 -0.20 11.47 -12.29
N PHE A 177 -0.89 12.20 -11.42
CA PHE A 177 -1.86 11.61 -10.51
C PHE A 177 -2.99 12.55 -10.13
N VAL A 178 -4.11 11.92 -9.75
CA VAL A 178 -5.24 12.56 -9.08
C VAL A 178 -5.39 11.94 -7.69
N GLY A 179 -5.53 12.79 -6.67
CA GLY A 179 -5.85 12.38 -5.31
C GLY A 179 -7.10 13.08 -4.79
N GLU A 180 -7.73 12.48 -3.79
CA GLU A 180 -8.80 13.11 -3.03
C GLU A 180 -8.19 14.08 -2.00
N LEU A 181 -8.74 15.29 -1.91
CA LEU A 181 -8.44 16.23 -0.84
C LEU A 181 -9.39 15.92 0.33
N ALA A 182 -9.09 14.81 1.01
CA ALA A 182 -9.90 14.26 2.10
C ALA A 182 -9.90 15.17 3.33
N ASP A 183 -10.83 14.93 4.25
CA ASP A 183 -10.95 15.58 5.56
C ASP A 183 -10.44 14.68 6.71
N ASP A 184 -9.61 13.67 6.39
CA ASP A 184 -9.13 12.64 7.32
C ASP A 184 -7.85 13.01 8.08
N LEU A 185 -7.38 14.26 7.96
CA LEU A 185 -6.10 14.78 8.50
C LEU A 185 -4.85 14.01 8.01
N GLY A 186 -4.99 13.17 6.98
CA GLY A 186 -3.92 12.38 6.40
C GLY A 186 -3.41 12.94 5.08
N GLY A 187 -2.08 13.09 4.95
CA GLY A 187 -1.46 13.45 3.67
C GLY A 187 -1.77 14.89 3.24
N PHE A 188 -2.21 15.07 1.99
CA PHE A 188 -2.67 16.37 1.49
C PHE A 188 -4.19 16.44 1.64
N TYR A 189 -4.64 17.23 2.60
CA TYR A 189 -6.03 17.23 3.09
C TYR A 189 -6.62 18.65 3.07
N ARG A 190 -7.94 18.75 3.22
CA ARG A 190 -8.65 20.02 3.43
C ARG A 190 -9.00 20.20 4.90
N SER A 191 -8.98 21.45 5.37
CA SER A 191 -9.47 21.84 6.69
C SER A 191 -10.66 22.77 6.51
N GLU A 192 -11.70 22.53 7.31
CA GLU A 192 -12.93 23.34 7.37
C GLU A 192 -13.03 24.07 8.72
#